data_AF-A0A8J7YP00-F1
#
_entry.id   AF-A0A8J7YP00-F1
#
_cell.length_a   1.000
_cell.length_b   1.000
_cell.length_c   1.000
_cell.angle_alpha   90.00
_cell.angle_beta   90.00
_cell.angle_gamma   90.00
#
_symmetry.space_group_name_H-M   'P 1'
#
loop_
_entity.id
_entity.type
_entity.pdbx_description
1 polymer ?
#
loop_
_entity_poly.entity_id
_entity_poly.type
_entity_poly.pdbx_seq_one_letter_code
_entity_poly.pdbx_strand_id
1 'polypeptide(L)'
;MCQGYFTTTDGQRRPRLSSTAFLATDVNNDLSFKSGSNVDFLVDTGADTTCFTRATAEKLGLSIGSREPTADVSGVGPDTVPLYIIEEPFVLVFDERDEETPNDFHYEYFNEMHVLPSLDGDILGRDFLSRFEIDWSDYHDRINMARIDDAEGDYDVIG
;
A
#
# COMPACT_ATOMS: atom_id res chain seq x y z
N MET A 1 5.01 -20.61 -6.90
CA MET A 1 6.14 -20.53 -5.94
C MET A 1 6.63 -19.10 -6.00
N CYS A 2 6.14 -18.23 -5.11
CA CYS A 2 6.51 -16.82 -5.10
C CYS A 2 7.86 -16.69 -4.40
N GLN A 3 8.94 -16.59 -5.18
CA GLN A 3 10.17 -16.00 -4.67
C GLN A 3 9.93 -14.48 -4.65
N GLY A 4 9.41 -13.96 -3.54
CA GLY A 4 9.45 -12.52 -3.32
C GLY A 4 10.91 -12.06 -3.43
N TYR A 5 11.17 -10.96 -4.13
CA TYR A 5 12.54 -10.44 -4.31
C TYR A 5 13.25 -10.11 -2.98
N PHE A 6 12.58 -10.25 -1.84
CA PHE A 6 13.07 -9.90 -0.50
C PHE A 6 12.92 -11.04 0.53
N THR A 7 12.91 -12.31 0.13
CA THR A 7 13.12 -13.41 1.08
C THR A 7 14.57 -13.45 1.52
N THR A 8 14.92 -12.84 2.65
CA THR A 8 16.27 -12.92 3.21
C THR A 8 16.33 -13.94 4.35
N THR A 9 17.17 -14.93 4.15
CA THR A 9 17.66 -15.90 5.14
C THR A 9 18.55 -15.28 6.22
N ASP A 10 18.91 -14.00 6.11
CA ASP A 10 20.11 -13.45 6.77
C ASP A 10 19.85 -12.23 7.69
N GLY A 11 18.61 -11.98 8.11
CA GLY A 11 18.31 -10.94 9.11
C GLY A 11 18.46 -9.49 8.62
N GLN A 12 18.46 -9.27 7.30
CA GLN A 12 18.39 -7.91 6.74
C GLN A 12 17.00 -7.30 6.94
N ARG A 13 16.97 -5.98 7.20
CA ARG A 13 15.75 -5.18 7.27
C ARG A 13 14.97 -5.34 5.97
N ARG A 14 13.66 -5.60 6.08
CA ARG A 14 12.79 -5.59 4.91
C ARG A 14 12.47 -4.14 4.53
N PRO A 15 12.50 -3.78 3.23
CA PRO A 15 12.28 -2.41 2.79
C PRO A 15 10.89 -1.95 3.20
N ARG A 16 10.82 -0.70 3.67
CA ARG A 16 9.60 -0.08 4.16
C ARG A 16 9.37 1.27 3.51
N LEU A 17 8.10 1.57 3.26
CA LEU A 17 7.68 2.81 2.62
C LEU A 17 6.58 3.47 3.43
N SER A 18 6.85 4.68 3.87
CA SER A 18 5.90 5.50 4.62
C SER A 18 4.94 6.21 3.66
N SER A 19 3.67 6.21 4.02
CA SER A 19 2.58 6.84 3.26
C SER A 19 1.54 7.40 4.22
N THR A 20 0.66 8.26 3.70
CA THR A 20 -0.59 8.59 4.36
C THR A 20 -1.75 8.03 3.54
N ALA A 21 -2.55 7.15 4.14
CA ALA A 21 -3.76 6.62 3.53
C ALA A 21 -4.95 7.51 3.86
N PHE A 22 -5.76 7.87 2.85
CA PHE A 22 -7.00 8.62 3.00
C PHE A 22 -8.18 7.87 2.42
N LEU A 23 -9.31 7.82 3.14
CA LEU A 23 -10.58 7.45 2.51
C LEU A 23 -11.03 8.54 1.55
N ALA A 24 -11.29 8.15 0.31
CA ALA A 24 -11.76 9.02 -0.75
C ALA A 24 -13.27 8.88 -0.90
N THR A 25 -13.95 10.01 -1.07
CA THR A 25 -15.35 10.03 -1.49
C THR A 25 -15.46 10.93 -2.71
N ASP A 26 -16.01 10.41 -3.79
CA ASP A 26 -16.46 11.21 -4.92
C ASP A 26 -17.79 11.86 -4.55
N VAL A 27 -17.81 13.19 -4.50
CA VAL A 27 -19.03 13.97 -4.35
C VAL A 27 -19.13 14.94 -5.52
N ASN A 28 -19.98 14.62 -6.50
CA ASN A 28 -20.21 15.44 -7.70
C ASN A 28 -18.96 15.66 -8.59
N ASN A 29 -18.12 14.64 -8.76
CA ASN A 29 -16.80 14.71 -9.42
C ASN A 29 -15.74 15.52 -8.66
N ASP A 30 -16.02 15.93 -7.42
CA ASP A 30 -15.01 16.46 -6.51
C ASP A 30 -14.56 15.35 -5.55
N LEU A 31 -13.30 14.96 -5.67
CA LEU A 31 -12.65 14.04 -4.74
C LEU A 31 -12.47 14.71 -3.39
N SER A 32 -13.10 14.13 -2.36
CA SER A 32 -13.03 14.59 -0.97
C SER A 32 -12.40 13.54 -0.08
N PHE A 33 -11.44 13.96 0.77
CA PHE A 33 -10.73 13.08 1.70
C PHE A 33 -11.26 13.26 3.12
N LYS A 34 -11.66 12.17 3.79
CA LYS A 34 -12.37 12.25 5.09
C LYS A 34 -11.57 11.78 6.30
N SER A 35 -10.64 10.84 6.13
CA SER A 35 -9.89 10.26 7.26
C SER A 35 -8.52 9.84 6.79
N GLY A 36 -7.48 10.46 7.37
CA GLY A 36 -6.08 10.20 7.05
C GLY A 36 -5.39 9.41 8.16
N SER A 37 -4.56 8.42 7.78
CA SER A 37 -3.71 7.69 8.73
C SER A 37 -2.32 7.47 8.15
N ASN A 38 -1.30 7.65 8.98
CA ASN A 38 0.07 7.27 8.61
C ASN A 38 0.17 5.75 8.57
N VAL A 39 0.70 5.24 7.47
CA VAL A 39 0.89 3.82 7.20
C VAL A 39 2.36 3.59 6.83
N ASP A 40 2.93 2.51 7.35
CA ASP A 40 4.30 2.11 7.06
C ASP A 40 4.27 0.72 6.42
N PHE A 41 4.35 0.71 5.09
CA PHE A 41 4.18 -0.50 4.30
C PHE A 41 5.46 -1.31 4.24
N LEU A 42 5.33 -2.61 4.47
CA LEU A 42 6.31 -3.58 3.99
C LEU A 42 6.19 -3.68 2.47
N VAL A 43 7.30 -3.43 1.76
CA VAL A 43 7.34 -3.62 0.30
C VAL A 43 7.55 -5.11 0.00
N ASP A 44 6.57 -5.74 -0.64
CA ASP A 44 6.60 -7.18 -0.94
C ASP A 44 6.20 -7.46 -2.39
N THR A 45 7.21 -7.67 -3.24
CA THR A 45 7.01 -8.08 -4.64
C THR A 45 6.47 -9.49 -4.80
N GLY A 46 6.52 -10.32 -3.75
CA GLY A 46 5.89 -11.63 -3.71
C GLY A 46 4.38 -11.56 -3.49
N ALA A 47 3.89 -10.48 -2.91
CA ALA A 47 2.46 -10.24 -2.71
C ALA A 47 1.82 -9.71 -3.99
N ASP A 48 0.70 -10.31 -4.39
CA ASP A 48 -0.03 -9.91 -5.59
C ASP A 48 -0.78 -8.59 -5.37
N THR A 49 -1.25 -8.38 -4.13
CA THR A 49 -2.19 -7.34 -3.76
C THR A 49 -1.69 -6.57 -2.54
N THR A 50 -1.92 -5.26 -2.54
CA THR A 50 -1.68 -4.36 -1.41
C THR A 50 -2.72 -4.63 -0.32
N CYS A 51 -2.25 -4.95 0.88
CA CYS A 51 -3.10 -5.43 1.97
C CYS A 51 -2.86 -4.63 3.25
N PHE A 52 -3.96 -4.36 3.96
CA PHE A 52 -3.95 -3.64 5.22
C PHE A 52 -4.23 -4.57 6.39
N THR A 53 -3.66 -4.22 7.54
CA THR A 53 -4.01 -4.81 8.83
C THR A 53 -5.40 -4.36 9.26
N ARG A 54 -6.03 -5.12 10.16
CA ARG A 54 -7.24 -4.67 10.86
C ARG A 54 -7.04 -3.31 11.52
N ALA A 55 -5.90 -3.13 12.17
CA ALA A 55 -5.61 -1.91 12.92
C ALA A 55 -5.58 -0.67 12.02
N THR A 56 -5.02 -0.78 10.81
CA THR A 56 -4.98 0.34 9.86
C THR A 56 -6.37 0.64 9.29
N ALA A 57 -7.16 -0.37 8.94
CA ALA A 57 -8.54 -0.18 8.53
C ALA A 57 -9.38 0.53 9.62
N GLU A 58 -9.23 0.11 10.88
CA GLU A 58 -9.93 0.73 12.02
C GLU A 58 -9.50 2.18 12.26
N LYS A 59 -8.22 2.52 12.08
CA LYS A 59 -7.73 3.91 12.15
C LYS A 59 -8.34 4.80 11.05
N LEU A 60 -8.67 4.22 9.90
CA LEU A 60 -9.37 4.91 8.82
C LEU A 60 -10.89 4.97 9.05
N GLY A 61 -11.40 4.43 10.17
CA GLY A 61 -12.82 4.42 10.51
C GLY A 61 -13.61 3.29 9.87
N LEU A 62 -12.92 2.32 9.26
CA LEU A 62 -13.55 1.14 8.66
C LEU A 62 -13.66 0.01 9.68
N SER A 63 -14.79 -0.71 9.68
CA SER A 63 -14.99 -1.88 10.54
C SER A 63 -15.15 -3.16 9.71
N ILE A 64 -14.44 -4.20 10.14
CA ILE A 64 -14.55 -5.56 9.60
C ILE A 64 -15.32 -6.52 10.52
N GLY A 65 -15.74 -6.08 11.71
CA GLY A 65 -16.21 -6.96 12.78
C GLY A 65 -17.49 -7.75 12.47
N SER A 66 -18.34 -7.26 11.57
CA SER A 66 -19.58 -7.92 11.15
C SER A 66 -19.57 -8.39 9.70
N ARG A 67 -18.43 -8.31 9.02
CA ARG A 67 -18.30 -8.71 7.62
C ARG A 67 -17.94 -10.20 7.55
N GLU A 68 -18.43 -10.88 6.54
CA GLU A 68 -17.94 -12.22 6.18
C GLU A 68 -16.67 -12.07 5.32
N PRO A 69 -15.69 -12.99 5.44
CA PRO A 69 -14.55 -13.03 4.54
C PRO A 69 -14.99 -13.22 3.08
N THR A 70 -14.32 -12.53 2.16
CA THR A 70 -14.55 -12.67 0.72
C THR A 70 -13.83 -13.90 0.16
N ALA A 71 -12.66 -14.23 0.71
CA ALA A 71 -11.83 -15.36 0.29
C ALA A 71 -10.86 -15.78 1.41
N ASP A 72 -10.16 -16.89 1.22
CA ASP A 72 -8.97 -17.26 1.99
C ASP A 72 -7.73 -17.08 1.11
N VAL A 73 -6.69 -16.44 1.65
CA VAL A 73 -5.42 -16.24 0.94
C VAL A 73 -4.27 -16.95 1.64
N SER A 74 -3.28 -17.38 0.86
CA SER A 74 -2.08 -18.08 1.34
C SER A 74 -0.82 -17.28 1.05
N GLY A 75 0.29 -17.60 1.72
CA GLY A 75 1.58 -16.92 1.53
C GLY A 75 1.83 -15.78 2.50
N VAL A 76 0.87 -15.51 3.38
CA VAL A 76 0.97 -14.56 4.49
C VAL A 76 1.09 -15.37 5.80
N GLY A 77 2.31 -15.77 6.13
CA GLY A 77 2.58 -16.65 7.28
C GLY A 77 2.37 -18.14 6.97
N PRO A 78 2.28 -19.00 8.01
CA PRO A 78 2.26 -20.46 7.85
C PRO A 78 0.90 -21.02 7.41
N ASP A 79 -0.19 -20.26 7.58
CA ASP A 79 -1.56 -20.71 7.37
C ASP A 79 -2.30 -19.85 6.31
N THR A 80 -3.44 -20.35 5.83
CA THR A 80 -4.37 -19.52 5.06
C THR A 80 -5.08 -18.53 5.98
N VAL A 81 -5.22 -17.29 5.53
CA VAL A 81 -5.78 -16.19 6.31
C VAL A 81 -7.02 -15.62 5.60
N PRO A 82 -8.07 -15.24 6.34
CA PRO A 82 -9.29 -14.70 5.73
C PRO A 82 -9.04 -13.29 5.19
N LEU A 83 -9.40 -13.10 3.92
CA LEU A 83 -9.38 -11.82 3.22
C LEU A 83 -10.74 -11.15 3.30
N TYR A 84 -10.74 -9.88 3.64
CA TYR A 84 -11.91 -9.01 3.61
C TYR A 84 -11.68 -7.92 2.56
N ILE A 85 -12.66 -7.74 1.67
CA ILE A 85 -12.65 -6.64 0.71
C ILE A 85 -13.65 -5.59 1.18
N ILE A 86 -13.19 -4.34 1.26
CA ILE A 86 -14.00 -3.18 1.61
C ILE A 86 -14.07 -2.29 0.37
N GLU A 87 -15.25 -2.20 -0.25
CA GLU A 87 -15.56 -1.37 -1.42
C GLU A 87 -15.64 0.12 -1.06
N GLU A 88 -14.63 0.63 -0.38
CA GLU A 88 -14.46 2.04 -0.05
C GLU A 88 -13.18 2.53 -0.73
N PRO A 89 -13.27 3.46 -1.68
CA PRO A 89 -12.11 4.00 -2.36
C PRO A 89 -11.14 4.67 -1.37
N PHE A 90 -9.86 4.55 -1.65
CA PHE A 90 -8.83 5.20 -0.86
C PHE A 90 -7.67 5.70 -1.73
N VAL A 91 -6.91 6.64 -1.18
CA VAL A 91 -5.72 7.20 -1.79
C VAL A 91 -4.53 6.98 -0.88
N LEU A 92 -3.40 6.59 -1.46
CA LEU A 92 -2.11 6.61 -0.80
C LEU A 92 -1.35 7.86 -1.24
N VAL A 93 -0.85 8.61 -0.26
CA VAL A 93 -0.03 9.80 -0.49
C VAL A 93 1.38 9.51 -0.03
N PHE A 94 2.30 9.54 -0.98
CA PHE A 94 3.73 9.40 -0.77
C PHE A 94 4.37 10.76 -0.87
N ASP A 95 5.30 11.00 0.04
CA ASP A 95 6.08 12.22 0.12
C ASP A 95 7.33 12.04 -0.75
N GLU A 96 7.42 12.79 -1.85
CA GLU A 96 8.50 12.70 -2.85
C GLU A 96 9.60 13.73 -2.62
N ARG A 97 9.75 14.26 -1.39
CA ARG A 97 10.78 15.25 -1.07
C ARG A 97 12.17 14.85 -1.59
N ASP A 98 12.61 15.58 -2.61
CA ASP A 98 14.02 15.69 -2.99
C ASP A 98 14.59 17.07 -2.57
N GLU A 99 15.91 17.26 -2.75
CA GLU A 99 16.59 18.51 -2.34
C GLU A 99 16.16 19.73 -3.18
N GLU A 100 15.60 19.53 -4.36
CA GLU A 100 15.20 20.54 -5.34
C GLU A 100 13.68 20.82 -5.32
N THR A 101 12.84 19.83 -5.01
CA THR A 101 11.37 19.91 -4.95
C THR A 101 10.82 19.42 -3.59
N PRO A 102 10.95 20.24 -2.52
CA PRO A 102 10.60 19.84 -1.16
C PRO A 102 9.10 19.68 -0.88
N ASN A 103 8.23 19.87 -1.87
CA ASN A 103 6.78 19.77 -1.74
C ASN A 103 6.12 18.86 -2.78
N ASP A 104 6.89 18.01 -3.45
CA ASP A 104 6.31 17.05 -4.39
C ASP A 104 5.66 15.89 -3.63
N PHE A 105 4.43 15.59 -4.02
CA PHE A 105 3.66 14.48 -3.49
C PHE A 105 3.13 13.64 -4.62
N HIS A 106 3.09 12.34 -4.37
CA HIS A 106 2.56 11.36 -5.29
C HIS A 106 1.35 10.66 -4.70
N TYR A 107 0.27 10.64 -5.48
CA TYR A 107 -1.04 10.12 -5.07
C TYR A 107 -1.41 8.93 -5.92
N GLU A 108 -1.78 7.80 -5.30
CA GLU A 108 -2.24 6.61 -6.01
C GLU A 108 -3.64 6.20 -5.53
N TYR A 109 -4.55 6.05 -6.48
CA TYR A 109 -5.95 5.78 -6.24
C TYR A 109 -6.26 4.28 -6.29
N PHE A 110 -7.11 3.84 -5.37
CA PHE A 110 -7.60 2.48 -5.25
C PHE A 110 -9.11 2.49 -5.03
N ASN A 111 -9.81 1.54 -5.66
CA ASN A 111 -11.28 1.45 -5.57
C ASN A 111 -11.76 0.64 -4.36
N GLU A 112 -10.91 -0.23 -3.83
CA GLU A 112 -11.26 -1.14 -2.75
C GLU A 112 -10.05 -1.44 -1.88
N MET A 113 -10.30 -1.64 -0.58
CA MET A 113 -9.28 -1.97 0.41
C MET A 113 -9.31 -3.48 0.73
N HIS A 114 -8.17 -4.12 0.58
CA HIS A 114 -7.94 -5.49 1.00
C HIS A 114 -7.44 -5.53 2.44
N VAL A 115 -8.16 -6.21 3.33
CA VAL A 115 -7.82 -6.31 4.76
C VAL A 115 -7.54 -7.75 5.14
N LEU A 116 -6.36 -7.98 5.70
CA LEU A 116 -5.92 -9.26 6.28
C LEU A 116 -5.70 -9.06 7.78
N PRO A 117 -6.66 -9.49 8.64
CA PRO A 117 -6.64 -9.13 10.06
C PRO A 117 -5.46 -9.68 10.86
N SER A 118 -4.87 -10.78 10.39
CA SER A 118 -3.75 -11.47 11.04
C SER A 118 -2.38 -10.98 10.57
N LEU A 119 -2.31 -9.95 9.73
CA LEU A 119 -1.04 -9.35 9.32
C LEU A 119 -0.38 -8.61 10.49
N ASP A 120 0.94 -8.77 10.60
CA ASP A 120 1.79 -8.03 11.55
C ASP A 120 2.14 -6.61 11.05
N GLY A 121 1.80 -6.27 9.81
CA GLY A 121 2.02 -4.97 9.20
C GLY A 121 1.35 -4.85 7.83
N ASP A 122 1.13 -3.62 7.38
CA ASP A 122 0.55 -3.34 6.07
C ASP A 122 1.56 -3.73 4.96
N ILE A 123 1.06 -4.23 3.83
CA ILE A 123 1.87 -4.73 2.71
C ILE A 123 1.55 -3.93 1.46
N LEU A 124 2.59 -3.49 0.75
CA LEU A 124 2.49 -2.94 -0.60
C LEU A 124 2.83 -4.04 -1.60
N GLY A 125 1.84 -4.44 -2.40
CA GLY A 125 1.93 -5.57 -3.33
C GLY A 125 2.18 -5.15 -4.78
N ARG A 126 2.21 -6.13 -5.69
CA ARG A 126 2.49 -5.89 -7.11
C ARG A 126 1.45 -5.05 -7.83
N ASP A 127 0.21 -5.04 -7.38
CA ASP A 127 -0.86 -4.16 -7.88
C ASP A 127 -0.49 -2.67 -7.82
N PHE A 128 0.34 -2.27 -6.85
CA PHE A 128 0.99 -0.97 -6.78
C PHE A 128 2.39 -1.00 -7.42
N LEU A 129 3.25 -1.92 -6.97
CA LEU A 129 4.68 -1.88 -7.28
C LEU A 129 4.98 -2.03 -8.78
N SER A 130 4.11 -2.69 -9.55
CA SER A 130 4.28 -2.84 -11.01
C SER A 130 4.14 -1.53 -11.79
N ARG A 131 3.69 -0.45 -11.15
CA ARG A 131 3.58 0.88 -11.73
C ARG A 131 4.89 1.68 -11.67
N PHE A 132 5.90 1.16 -11.00
CA PHE A 132 7.16 1.86 -10.74
C PHE A 132 8.37 1.02 -11.14
N GLU A 133 9.40 1.69 -11.67
CA GLU A 133 10.76 1.20 -11.60
C GLU A 133 11.28 1.44 -10.18
N ILE A 134 11.65 0.35 -9.49
CA ILE A 134 12.06 0.39 -8.09
C ILE A 134 13.56 0.13 -8.00
N ASP A 135 14.29 1.07 -7.42
CA ASP A 135 15.71 0.92 -7.09
C ASP A 135 15.91 1.03 -5.57
N TRP A 136 16.66 0.10 -5.00
CA TRP A 136 16.94 0.05 -3.56
C TRP A 136 18.40 0.31 -3.27
N SER A 137 18.67 1.29 -2.41
CA SER A 137 20.02 1.60 -1.97
C SER A 137 20.22 1.18 -0.51
N ASP A 138 20.86 0.03 -0.30
CA ASP A 138 21.31 -0.43 1.03
C ASP A 138 22.19 0.61 1.74
N TYR A 139 22.96 1.39 0.97
CA TYR A 139 23.89 2.38 1.51
C TYR A 139 23.19 3.62 2.07
N HIS A 140 22.05 4.00 1.47
CA HIS A 140 21.29 5.18 1.87
C HIS A 140 20.04 4.87 2.69
N ASP A 141 19.67 3.59 2.87
CA ASP A 141 18.41 3.13 3.49
C ASP A 141 17.20 3.81 2.82
N ARG A 142 17.19 3.79 1.48
CA ARG A 142 16.20 4.47 0.64
C ARG A 142 15.68 3.57 -0.48
N ILE A 143 14.37 3.62 -0.69
CA ILE A 143 13.68 3.12 -1.89
C ILE A 143 13.48 4.31 -2.82
N ASN A 144 14.03 4.24 -4.02
CA ASN A 144 13.69 5.15 -5.11
C ASN A 144 12.62 4.46 -5.96
N MET A 145 11.53 5.16 -6.23
CA MET A 145 10.48 4.68 -7.12
C MET A 145 10.30 5.73 -8.21
N ALA A 146 10.49 5.33 -9.46
CA ALA A 146 10.19 6.16 -10.62
C ALA A 146 8.96 5.58 -11.29
N ARG A 147 7.89 6.37 -11.44
CA ARG A 147 6.67 5.87 -12.09
C ARG A 147 6.96 5.53 -13.56
N ILE A 148 6.48 4.37 -14.01
CA ILE A 148 6.59 3.94 -15.40
C ILE A 148 5.57 4.72 -16.24
N ASP A 149 6.05 5.30 -17.34
CA ASP A 149 5.18 5.95 -18.34
C ASP A 149 4.14 4.93 -18.84
N ASP A 150 2.86 5.30 -18.85
CA ASP A 150 1.70 4.48 -19.23
C ASP A 150 1.30 3.33 -18.29
N ALA A 151 1.84 3.25 -17.06
CA ALA A 151 1.33 2.29 -16.07
C ALA A 151 -0.16 2.52 -15.74
N GLU A 152 -0.92 1.43 -15.58
CA GLU A 152 -2.34 1.48 -15.17
C GLU A 152 -2.51 2.13 -13.78
N GLY A 153 -3.65 2.80 -13.57
CA GLY A 153 -3.98 3.50 -12.34
C GLY A 153 -3.98 5.03 -12.50
N ASP A 154 -4.90 5.68 -11.79
CA ASP A 154 -4.98 7.14 -11.76
C ASP A 154 -3.97 7.68 -10.73
N TYR A 155 -3.24 8.72 -11.11
CA TYR A 155 -2.29 9.42 -10.26
C TYR A 155 -2.28 10.92 -10.57
N ASP A 156 -1.81 11.71 -9.60
CA ASP A 156 -1.54 13.14 -9.78
C ASP A 156 -0.22 13.48 -9.07
N VAL A 157 0.49 14.49 -9.58
CA VAL A 157 1.71 15.04 -8.97
C VAL A 157 1.50 16.53 -8.81
N ILE A 158 1.49 17.00 -7.57
CA ILE A 158 1.31 18.42 -7.26
C ILE A 158 2.68 18.99 -6.89
N GLY A 159 3.18 19.92 -7.72
CA GLY A 159 4.38 20.74 -7.48
C GLY A 159 4.09 22.21 -7.23
#